data_AF-A0A0P9H3T0-F1
#
_entry.id   AF-A0A0P9H3T0-F1
#
_cell.length_a   1.000
_cell.length_b   1.000
_cell.length_c   1.000
_cell.angle_alpha   90.00
_cell.angle_beta   90.00
_cell.angle_gamma   90.00
#
_symmetry.space_group_name_H-M   'P 1'
#
loop_
_entity.id
_entity.type
_entity.pdbx_description
1 polymer ?
#
loop_
_entity_poly.entity_id
_entity_poly.type
_entity_poly.pdbx_seq_one_letter_code
_entity_poly.pdbx_strand_id
1 'polypeptide(L)'
;MVELLLRHDAPRFDTTFGERAAEMLSEPRLRRFRELAVVFYLRTELFESILPRIRRRLSFVAPRELLVEELPPRGRIDWSRTMAASLRDRPGEAPLEVQTRQRRRHFATPENLLTVVTLLEYRAAAQRLLESETAQEGARSIRHPLNELVDACTRELVFPQFAGLVRDAHAIIDGHASDAPADLEARVAAQLVPGRNSAYDDLLAWRVKLAALHLLDRSAETPPEAMLGSDPARDNYLYQIWLFYELADFLQHAGQLDDWNVGQMVLTFRWGQSGSEQRYRLQHDQEIASHWERAP
;
A
#
# COMPACT_ATOMS: atom_id res chain seq x y z
N MET A 1 -3.46 -20.81 4.76
CA MET A 1 -2.64 -20.17 5.82
C MET A 1 -2.76 -18.65 5.86
N VAL A 2 -2.34 -17.91 4.81
CA VAL A 2 -2.42 -16.43 4.79
C VAL A 2 -3.85 -15.94 4.98
N GLU A 3 -4.82 -16.52 4.27
CA GLU A 3 -6.24 -16.18 4.43
C GLU A 3 -6.75 -16.39 5.86
N LEU A 4 -6.36 -17.49 6.49
CA LEU A 4 -6.73 -17.80 7.86
C LEU A 4 -6.07 -16.85 8.88
N LEU A 5 -4.80 -16.51 8.68
CA LEU A 5 -4.09 -15.53 9.50
C LEU A 5 -4.67 -14.13 9.32
N LEU A 6 -4.95 -13.71 8.09
CA LEU A 6 -5.62 -12.42 7.82
C LEU A 6 -7.05 -12.38 8.37
N ARG A 7 -7.75 -13.52 8.37
CA ARG A 7 -9.12 -13.66 8.87
C ARG A 7 -9.22 -13.62 10.39
N HIS A 8 -8.21 -14.12 11.09
CA HIS A 8 -8.30 -14.38 12.53
C HIS A 8 -7.23 -13.68 13.37
N ASP A 9 -6.05 -13.36 12.82
CA ASP A 9 -4.91 -12.78 13.56
C ASP A 9 -4.05 -11.85 12.67
N ALA A 10 -4.64 -10.72 12.25
CA ALA A 10 -3.92 -9.71 11.49
C ALA A 10 -2.61 -9.21 12.17
N PRO A 11 -2.53 -9.06 13.51
CA PRO A 11 -1.28 -8.70 14.19
C PRO A 11 -0.18 -9.78 14.09
N ARG A 12 -0.51 -11.08 14.18
CA ARG A 12 0.48 -12.14 13.91
C ARG A 12 0.90 -12.19 12.46
N PHE A 13 0.02 -11.85 11.53
CA PHE A 13 0.36 -11.83 10.12
C PHE A 13 1.57 -10.90 9.86
N ASP A 14 1.56 -9.69 10.41
CA ASP A 14 2.65 -8.70 10.29
C ASP A 14 3.99 -9.15 10.89
N THR A 15 3.95 -10.01 11.91
CA THR A 15 5.17 -10.53 12.59
C THR A 15 5.69 -11.82 11.97
N THR A 16 4.82 -12.60 11.33
CA THR A 16 5.14 -13.94 10.81
C THR A 16 5.61 -13.90 9.36
N PHE A 17 5.05 -12.98 8.55
CA PHE A 17 5.43 -12.79 7.15
C PHE A 17 6.42 -11.63 6.99
N GLY A 18 7.70 -11.95 6.74
CA GLY A 18 8.72 -10.99 6.31
C GLY A 18 9.11 -11.16 4.84
N GLU A 19 9.99 -10.30 4.32
CA GLU A 19 10.41 -10.23 2.89
C GLU A 19 10.80 -11.59 2.26
N ARG A 20 11.34 -12.53 3.04
CA ARG A 20 11.76 -13.87 2.57
C ARG A 20 10.62 -14.89 2.40
N ALA A 21 9.47 -14.70 3.03
CA ALA A 21 8.34 -15.62 2.90
C ALA A 21 7.65 -15.54 1.53
N ALA A 22 7.92 -14.48 0.76
CA ALA A 22 7.37 -14.27 -0.57
C ALA A 22 7.88 -15.29 -1.62
N GLU A 23 9.08 -15.84 -1.43
CA GLU A 23 9.68 -16.84 -2.33
C GLU A 23 9.01 -18.22 -2.20
N MET A 24 8.56 -18.59 -0.99
CA MET A 24 7.87 -19.87 -0.73
C MET A 24 6.46 -19.95 -1.37
N LEU A 25 5.90 -18.82 -1.80
CA LEU A 25 4.55 -18.74 -2.41
C LEU A 25 4.60 -18.63 -3.95
N SER A 26 5.67 -19.13 -4.57
CA SER A 26 5.86 -19.10 -6.03
C SER A 26 4.91 -20.05 -6.79
N GLU A 27 4.12 -20.86 -6.09
CA GLU A 27 3.09 -21.68 -6.73
C GLU A 27 1.94 -20.84 -7.30
N PRO A 28 1.46 -21.11 -8.54
CA PRO A 28 0.36 -20.38 -9.16
C PRO A 28 -0.92 -20.35 -8.33
N ARG A 29 -1.15 -21.39 -7.51
CA ARG A 29 -2.31 -21.50 -6.61
C ARG A 29 -2.21 -20.61 -5.37
N LEU A 30 -0.99 -20.23 -4.98
CA LEU A 30 -0.69 -19.43 -3.78
C LEU A 30 -0.41 -17.96 -4.11
N ARG A 31 -0.26 -17.64 -5.39
CA ARG A 31 -0.04 -16.27 -5.88
C ARG A 31 -1.03 -15.26 -5.33
N ARG A 32 -2.32 -15.60 -5.28
CA ARG A 32 -3.37 -14.73 -4.71
C ARG A 32 -3.16 -14.44 -3.22
N PHE A 33 -2.81 -15.46 -2.45
CA PHE A 33 -2.53 -15.30 -1.02
C PHE A 33 -1.28 -14.46 -0.79
N ARG A 34 -0.28 -14.59 -1.66
CA ARG A 34 0.88 -13.71 -1.67
C ARG A 34 0.47 -12.26 -1.97
N GLU A 35 -0.36 -12.02 -2.97
CA GLU A 35 -0.82 -10.67 -3.31
C GLU A 35 -1.59 -10.03 -2.14
N LEU A 36 -2.48 -10.78 -1.49
CA LEU A 36 -3.15 -10.33 -0.25
C LEU A 36 -2.15 -10.04 0.87
N ALA A 37 -1.23 -10.96 1.12
CA ALA A 37 -0.18 -10.82 2.13
C ALA A 37 0.63 -9.53 1.96
N VAL A 38 1.06 -9.26 0.72
CA VAL A 38 1.86 -8.09 0.35
C VAL A 38 1.07 -6.79 0.58
N VAL A 39 -0.20 -6.77 0.14
CA VAL A 39 -1.08 -5.60 0.29
C VAL A 39 -1.43 -5.34 1.76
N PHE A 40 -1.48 -6.35 2.63
CA PHE A 40 -1.65 -6.08 4.06
C PHE A 40 -0.35 -5.66 4.73
N TYR A 41 0.76 -6.34 4.44
CA TYR A 41 2.07 -6.04 5.02
C TYR A 41 2.51 -4.59 4.75
N LEU A 42 2.30 -4.10 3.53
CA LEU A 42 2.71 -2.75 3.12
C LEU A 42 1.78 -1.64 3.62
N ARG A 43 0.58 -1.98 4.08
CA ARG A 43 -0.44 -1.01 4.57
C ARG A 43 0.11 -0.18 5.72
N THR A 44 0.64 -0.84 6.74
CA THR A 44 1.04 -0.20 8.00
C THR A 44 2.16 0.81 7.75
N GLU A 45 3.18 0.42 6.98
CA GLU A 45 4.30 1.31 6.61
C GLU A 45 3.80 2.56 5.85
N LEU A 46 2.90 2.38 4.88
CA LEU A 46 2.38 3.48 4.06
C LEU A 46 1.53 4.47 4.88
N PHE A 47 0.52 3.96 5.59
CA PHE A 47 -0.50 4.79 6.25
C PHE A 47 -0.08 5.33 7.61
N GLU A 48 0.73 4.60 8.38
CA GLU A 48 1.09 5.02 9.74
C GLU A 48 2.41 5.80 9.79
N SER A 49 3.34 5.52 8.87
CA SER A 49 4.66 6.16 8.84
C SER A 49 4.81 7.19 7.73
N ILE A 50 4.62 6.78 6.47
CA ILE A 50 5.01 7.58 5.30
C ILE A 50 4.02 8.73 5.05
N LEU A 51 2.74 8.44 4.83
CA LEU A 51 1.72 9.43 4.46
C LEU A 51 1.53 10.55 5.50
N PRO A 52 1.51 10.29 6.82
CA PRO A 52 1.39 11.37 7.82
C PRO A 52 2.57 12.35 7.76
N ARG A 53 3.78 11.87 7.46
CA ARG A 53 4.98 12.72 7.31
C ARG A 53 4.92 13.56 6.04
N ILE A 54 4.46 12.99 4.93
CA ILE A 54 4.23 13.72 3.67
C ILE A 54 3.17 14.81 3.88
N ARG A 55 2.03 14.50 4.53
CA ARG A 55 0.98 15.48 4.80
C ARG A 55 1.44 16.64 5.68
N ARG A 56 2.31 16.38 6.66
CA ARG A 56 2.89 17.43 7.51
C ARG A 56 3.88 18.33 6.76
N ARG A 57 4.56 17.80 5.73
CA ARG A 57 5.62 18.51 4.99
C ARG A 57 5.52 18.23 3.49
N LEU A 58 4.47 18.75 2.87
CA LEU A 58 4.32 18.68 1.42
C LEU A 58 5.48 19.38 0.71
N SER A 59 5.91 18.80 -0.41
CA SER A 59 6.84 19.45 -1.32
C SER A 59 6.14 20.63 -1.99
N PHE A 60 6.83 21.76 -2.09
CA PHE A 60 6.34 22.95 -2.78
C PHE A 60 7.44 23.48 -3.69
N VAL A 61 7.11 23.66 -4.96
CA VAL A 61 7.95 24.45 -5.86
C VAL A 61 7.27 25.81 -6.01
N ALA A 62 8.05 26.88 -5.88
CA ALA A 62 7.61 28.23 -6.17
C ALA A 62 8.27 28.71 -7.47
N PRO A 63 7.85 28.19 -8.64
CA PRO A 63 8.31 28.72 -9.90
C PRO A 63 7.95 30.22 -9.98
N ARG A 64 8.86 31.01 -10.54
CA ARG A 64 8.62 32.44 -10.78
C ARG A 64 7.89 32.56 -12.11
N GLU A 65 6.57 32.59 -12.05
CA GLU A 65 5.75 32.82 -13.24
C GLU A 65 5.59 34.32 -13.49
N LEU A 66 5.75 34.72 -14.75
CA LEU A 66 5.42 36.05 -15.25
C LEU A 66 3.98 35.99 -15.77
N LEU A 67 3.07 36.71 -15.11
CA LEU A 67 1.66 36.80 -15.50
C LEU A 67 1.36 38.22 -15.98
N VAL A 68 0.53 38.34 -17.01
CA VAL A 68 -0.06 39.62 -17.42
C VAL A 68 -1.38 39.77 -16.66
N GLU A 69 -1.52 40.82 -15.85
CA GLU A 69 -2.73 41.09 -15.07
C GLU A 69 -3.23 42.51 -15.32
N GLU A 70 -4.56 42.69 -15.34
CA GLU A 70 -5.16 44.02 -15.27
C GLU A 70 -5.04 44.60 -13.85
N LEU A 71 -4.96 45.93 -13.75
CA LEU A 71 -4.90 46.62 -12.46
C LEU A 71 -6.23 46.44 -11.68
N PRO A 72 -6.21 46.23 -10.34
CA PRO A 72 -5.04 46.21 -9.45
C PRO A 72 -4.33 44.83 -9.41
N PRO A 73 -2.98 44.80 -9.41
CA PRO A 73 -2.23 43.56 -9.49
C PRO A 73 -2.18 42.85 -8.15
N ARG A 74 -2.10 41.51 -8.17
CA ARG A 74 -1.98 40.68 -6.96
C ARG A 74 -0.52 40.41 -6.55
N GLY A 75 0.45 40.77 -7.40
CA GLY A 75 1.88 40.48 -7.23
C GLY A 75 2.80 41.68 -7.41
N ARG A 76 4.12 41.45 -7.38
CA ARG A 76 5.12 42.50 -7.63
C ARG A 76 5.19 42.77 -9.13
N ILE A 77 4.93 44.01 -9.54
CA ILE A 77 5.00 44.45 -10.93
C ILE A 77 6.45 44.47 -11.42
N ASP A 78 6.69 43.91 -12.60
CA ASP A 78 7.94 44.05 -13.35
C ASP A 78 7.84 45.25 -14.30
N TRP A 79 8.04 46.45 -13.74
CA TRP A 79 7.92 47.72 -14.48
C TRP A 79 8.78 47.77 -15.74
N SER A 80 9.94 47.12 -15.74
CA SER A 80 10.82 47.11 -16.91
C SER A 80 10.15 46.47 -18.13
N ARG A 81 9.47 45.33 -17.92
CA ARG A 81 8.77 44.61 -18.99
C ARG A 81 7.40 45.20 -19.29
N THR A 82 6.67 45.66 -18.27
CA THR A 82 5.40 46.37 -18.43
C THR A 82 5.58 47.62 -19.29
N MET A 83 6.59 48.45 -19.03
CA MET A 83 6.85 49.65 -19.82
C MET A 83 7.29 49.32 -21.25
N ALA A 84 8.12 48.29 -21.44
CA ALA A 84 8.53 47.86 -22.78
C ALA A 84 7.36 47.32 -23.62
N ALA A 85 6.41 46.61 -23.01
CA ALA A 85 5.20 46.15 -23.68
C ALA A 85 4.25 47.32 -23.97
N SER A 86 4.00 48.18 -22.99
CA SER A 86 3.13 49.36 -23.15
C SER A 86 3.66 50.32 -24.23
N LEU A 87 4.97 50.53 -24.30
CA LEU A 87 5.58 51.39 -25.32
C LEU A 87 5.37 50.84 -26.74
N ARG A 88 5.31 49.51 -26.89
CA ARG A 88 5.08 48.85 -28.17
C ARG A 88 3.63 48.94 -28.59
N ASP A 89 2.71 48.70 -27.66
CA ASP A 89 1.30 48.54 -27.98
C ASP A 89 0.55 49.88 -27.96
N ARG A 90 0.88 50.78 -27.02
CA ARG A 90 0.27 52.11 -26.86
C ARG A 90 1.30 53.14 -26.35
N PRO A 91 2.12 53.71 -27.25
CA PRO A 91 3.13 54.69 -26.85
C PRO A 91 2.47 55.96 -26.29
N GLY A 92 2.87 56.35 -25.07
CA GLY A 92 2.41 57.58 -24.41
C GLY A 92 1.19 57.43 -23.49
N GLU A 93 0.55 56.26 -23.46
CA GLU A 93 -0.55 55.95 -22.54
C GLU A 93 -0.07 55.18 -21.30
N ALA A 94 -0.81 55.29 -20.20
CA ALA A 94 -0.54 54.51 -19.00
C ALA A 94 -0.90 53.03 -19.23
N PRO A 95 -0.08 52.07 -18.75
CA PRO A 95 -0.34 50.65 -18.95
C PRO A 95 -1.60 50.20 -18.21
N LEU A 96 -2.56 49.63 -18.95
CA LEU A 96 -3.77 49.01 -18.39
C LEU A 96 -3.50 47.59 -17.88
N GLU A 97 -2.54 46.91 -18.52
CA GLU A 97 -2.07 45.58 -18.17
C GLU A 97 -0.64 45.66 -17.63
N VAL A 98 -0.38 44.97 -16.53
CA VAL A 98 0.93 44.94 -15.88
C VAL A 98 1.47 43.52 -15.85
N GLN A 99 2.75 43.36 -16.20
CA GLN A 99 3.45 42.10 -16.01
C GLN A 99 3.81 41.97 -14.53
N THR A 100 3.28 40.96 -13.85
CA THR A 100 3.56 40.69 -12.44
C THR A 100 4.36 39.42 -12.28
N ARG A 101 5.27 39.43 -11.30
CA ARG A 101 5.96 38.23 -10.81
C ARG A 101 5.22 37.75 -9.58
N GLN A 102 4.48 36.65 -9.72
CA GLN A 102 3.83 35.99 -8.59
C GLN A 102 4.61 34.75 -8.17
N ARG A 103 4.76 34.56 -6.86
CA ARG A 103 5.17 33.28 -6.29
C ARG A 103 3.92 32.53 -5.88
N ARG A 104 3.25 31.88 -6.83
CA ARG A 104 2.26 30.87 -6.47
C ARG A 104 3.04 29.64 -6.01
N ARG A 105 2.68 29.08 -4.87
CA ARG A 105 3.24 27.79 -4.44
C ARG A 105 2.51 26.73 -5.25
N HIS A 106 3.20 26.12 -6.21
CA HIS A 106 2.66 25.00 -6.95
C HIS A 106 2.88 23.74 -6.10
N PHE A 107 1.77 23.09 -5.77
CA PHE A 107 1.77 21.82 -5.04
C PHE A 107 1.81 20.62 -6.00
N ALA A 108 1.64 20.86 -7.31
CA ALA A 108 1.87 19.88 -8.38
C ALA A 108 3.37 19.66 -8.60
N THR A 109 4.04 19.21 -7.55
CA THR A 109 5.44 18.80 -7.61
C THR A 109 5.50 17.31 -7.99
N PRO A 110 6.59 16.84 -8.59
CA PRO A 110 6.76 15.43 -8.93
C PRO A 110 6.57 14.50 -7.72
N GLU A 111 7.00 14.91 -6.53
CA GLU A 111 6.92 14.09 -5.32
C GLU A 111 5.48 13.95 -4.80
N ASN A 112 4.72 15.04 -4.82
CA ASN A 112 3.31 15.00 -4.45
C ASN A 112 2.49 14.21 -5.48
N LEU A 113 2.81 14.38 -6.76
CA LEU A 113 2.17 13.63 -7.84
C LEU A 113 2.46 12.13 -7.71
N LEU A 114 3.70 11.75 -7.40
CA LEU A 114 4.07 10.35 -7.16
C LEU A 114 3.31 9.75 -5.98
N THR A 115 3.08 10.52 -4.92
CA THR A 115 2.28 10.09 -3.77
C THR A 115 0.85 9.75 -4.19
N VAL A 116 0.22 10.61 -5.00
CA VAL A 116 -1.14 10.40 -5.49
C VAL A 116 -1.22 9.22 -6.47
N VAL A 117 -0.25 9.08 -7.37
CA VAL A 117 -0.14 7.91 -8.26
C VAL A 117 -0.04 6.63 -7.43
N THR A 118 0.79 6.63 -6.39
CA THR A 118 0.95 5.48 -5.48
C THR A 118 -0.36 5.07 -4.82
N LEU A 119 -1.10 6.04 -4.27
CA LEU A 119 -2.40 5.79 -3.64
C LEU A 119 -3.43 5.22 -4.62
N LEU A 120 -3.43 5.71 -5.88
CA LEU A 120 -4.34 5.22 -6.92
C LEU A 120 -3.99 3.79 -7.35
N GLU A 121 -2.72 3.50 -7.59
CA GLU A 121 -2.25 2.16 -7.94
C GLU A 121 -2.52 1.16 -6.82
N TYR A 122 -2.28 1.55 -5.57
CA TYR A 122 -2.50 0.70 -4.40
C TYR A 122 -3.99 0.43 -4.17
N ARG A 123 -4.84 1.45 -4.33
CA ARG A 123 -6.30 1.29 -4.31
C ARG A 123 -6.77 0.36 -5.43
N ALA A 124 -6.25 0.52 -6.64
CA ALA A 124 -6.59 -0.34 -7.77
C ALA A 124 -6.18 -1.80 -7.52
N ALA A 125 -5.01 -2.05 -6.92
CA ALA A 125 -4.59 -3.38 -6.52
C ALA A 125 -5.55 -4.02 -5.49
N ALA A 126 -5.91 -3.28 -4.44
CA ALA A 126 -6.87 -3.74 -3.44
C ALA A 126 -8.26 -4.01 -4.04
N GLN A 127 -8.72 -3.16 -4.96
CA GLN A 127 -10.01 -3.30 -5.64
C GLN A 127 -10.05 -4.54 -6.53
N ARG A 128 -8.98 -4.80 -7.32
CA ARG A 128 -8.87 -6.03 -8.14
C ARG A 128 -8.94 -7.29 -7.28
N LEU A 129 -8.27 -7.28 -6.13
CA LEU A 129 -8.34 -8.40 -5.18
C LEU A 129 -9.78 -8.58 -4.67
N LEU A 130 -10.46 -7.50 -4.30
CA LEU A 130 -11.84 -7.55 -3.82
C LEU A 130 -12.83 -8.07 -4.89
N GLU A 131 -12.65 -7.66 -6.14
CA GLU A 131 -13.45 -8.16 -7.28
C GLU A 131 -13.22 -9.66 -7.49
N SER A 132 -11.98 -10.12 -7.40
CA SER A 132 -11.64 -11.55 -7.47
C SER A 132 -12.26 -12.36 -6.31
N GLU A 133 -12.30 -11.81 -5.09
CA GLU A 133 -12.98 -12.40 -3.91
C GLU A 133 -14.51 -12.41 -4.03
N THR A 134 -15.08 -11.53 -4.86
CA THR A 134 -16.53 -11.47 -5.03
C THR A 134 -17.00 -12.53 -6.03
N ALA A 135 -16.19 -12.80 -7.06
CA ALA A 135 -16.47 -13.82 -8.07
C ALA A 135 -16.31 -15.26 -7.57
N GLN A 136 -15.57 -15.48 -6.48
CA GLN A 136 -15.36 -16.79 -5.87
C GLN A 136 -15.96 -16.75 -4.47
N GLU A 137 -16.92 -17.63 -4.16
CA GLU A 137 -17.73 -17.67 -2.93
C GLU A 137 -16.94 -17.83 -1.59
N GLY A 138 -15.61 -17.66 -1.59
CA GLY A 138 -14.68 -18.20 -0.59
C GLY A 138 -14.45 -17.39 0.69
N ALA A 139 -14.51 -16.05 0.72
CA ALA A 139 -14.00 -15.34 1.90
C ALA A 139 -14.73 -14.03 2.22
N ARG A 140 -15.87 -14.11 2.93
CA ARG A 140 -16.54 -12.90 3.44
C ARG A 140 -15.68 -12.09 4.42
N SER A 141 -14.74 -12.74 5.10
CA SER A 141 -13.88 -12.12 6.11
C SER A 141 -12.79 -11.21 5.53
N ILE A 142 -12.16 -11.59 4.41
CA ILE A 142 -11.07 -10.80 3.78
C ILE A 142 -11.62 -9.53 3.11
N ARG A 143 -12.91 -9.54 2.73
CA ARG A 143 -13.57 -8.37 2.15
C ARG A 143 -13.56 -7.17 3.09
N HIS A 144 -13.66 -7.37 4.40
CA HIS A 144 -13.70 -6.24 5.35
C HIS A 144 -12.35 -5.50 5.41
N PRO A 145 -11.20 -6.16 5.63
CA PRO A 145 -9.88 -5.51 5.57
C PRO A 145 -9.54 -4.88 4.22
N LEU A 146 -9.95 -5.48 3.09
CA LEU A 146 -9.74 -4.89 1.76
C LEU A 146 -10.59 -3.63 1.55
N ASN A 147 -11.86 -3.64 1.99
CA ASN A 147 -12.70 -2.45 1.95
C ASN A 147 -12.13 -1.33 2.83
N GLU A 148 -11.64 -1.65 4.04
CA GLU A 148 -10.98 -0.66 4.89
C GLU A 148 -9.77 -0.01 4.20
N LEU A 149 -9.01 -0.80 3.42
CA LEU A 149 -7.85 -0.31 2.69
C LEU A 149 -8.26 0.62 1.54
N VAL A 150 -9.28 0.24 0.77
CA VAL A 150 -9.85 1.08 -0.29
C VAL A 150 -10.40 2.38 0.29
N ASP A 151 -11.10 2.31 1.43
CA ASP A 151 -11.62 3.47 2.15
C ASP A 151 -10.50 4.37 2.67
N ALA A 152 -9.42 3.78 3.21
CA ALA A 152 -8.25 4.53 3.67
C ALA A 152 -7.60 5.29 2.50
N CYS A 153 -7.38 4.63 1.36
CA CYS A 153 -6.88 5.29 0.15
C CYS A 153 -7.80 6.43 -0.29
N THR A 154 -9.12 6.19 -0.29
CA THR A 154 -10.11 7.17 -0.72
C THR A 154 -10.14 8.39 0.20
N ARG A 155 -10.09 8.20 1.53
CA ARG A 155 -10.01 9.30 2.50
C ARG A 155 -8.77 10.16 2.29
N GLU A 156 -7.62 9.53 2.03
CA GLU A 156 -6.39 10.28 1.75
C GLU A 156 -6.48 11.05 0.42
N LEU A 157 -7.05 10.46 -0.63
CA LEU A 157 -7.22 11.13 -1.93
C LEU A 157 -8.19 12.34 -1.90
N VAL A 158 -9.13 12.38 -0.96
CA VAL A 158 -10.05 13.52 -0.75
C VAL A 158 -9.36 14.73 -0.10
N PHE A 159 -8.16 14.55 0.46
CA PHE A 159 -7.36 15.66 0.98
C PHE A 159 -7.19 16.75 -0.10
N PRO A 160 -7.54 18.03 0.16
CA PRO A 160 -7.67 19.05 -0.90
C PRO A 160 -6.44 19.20 -1.80
N GLN A 161 -5.24 19.05 -1.23
CA GLN A 161 -3.98 19.14 -1.96
C GLN A 161 -3.74 17.93 -2.87
N PHE A 162 -4.22 16.74 -2.50
CA PHE A 162 -4.16 15.55 -3.35
C PHE A 162 -5.28 15.51 -4.36
N ALA A 163 -6.50 15.92 -3.98
CA ALA A 163 -7.66 16.00 -4.87
C ALA A 163 -7.36 16.83 -6.14
N GLY A 164 -6.61 17.93 -6.00
CA GLY A 164 -6.18 18.76 -7.12
C GLY A 164 -5.20 18.08 -8.09
N LEU A 165 -4.53 16.99 -7.70
CA LEU A 165 -3.57 16.23 -8.50
C LEU A 165 -4.14 14.93 -9.07
N VAL A 166 -5.33 14.50 -8.63
CA VAL A 166 -5.92 13.22 -9.02
C VAL A 166 -6.06 13.11 -10.55
N ARG A 167 -6.44 14.20 -11.23
CA ARG A 167 -6.62 14.19 -12.69
C ARG A 167 -5.29 13.95 -13.41
N ASP A 168 -4.24 14.64 -12.99
CA ASP A 168 -2.91 14.51 -13.58
C ASP A 168 -2.31 13.13 -13.29
N ALA A 169 -2.55 12.59 -12.09
CA ALA A 169 -2.14 11.25 -11.72
C ALA A 169 -2.85 10.16 -12.56
N HIS A 170 -4.15 10.29 -12.82
CA HIS A 170 -4.85 9.37 -13.73
C HIS A 170 -4.31 9.47 -15.15
N ALA A 171 -4.04 10.68 -15.66
CA ALA A 171 -3.45 10.85 -16.99
C ALA A 171 -2.10 10.12 -17.13
N ILE A 172 -1.30 10.07 -16.06
CA ILE A 172 -0.04 9.29 -16.01
C ILE A 172 -0.31 7.78 -16.01
N ILE A 173 -1.25 7.31 -15.19
CA ILE A 173 -1.58 5.87 -15.08
C ILE A 173 -2.18 5.35 -16.40
N ASP A 174 -3.05 6.12 -17.04
CA ASP A 174 -3.73 5.76 -18.28
C ASP A 174 -2.83 5.91 -19.53
N GLY A 175 -1.58 6.38 -19.36
CA GLY A 175 -0.63 6.59 -20.45
C GLY A 175 -0.97 7.77 -21.37
N HIS A 176 -1.83 8.68 -20.91
CA HIS A 176 -2.19 9.91 -21.62
C HIS A 176 -1.21 11.07 -21.36
N ALA A 177 -0.42 10.98 -20.30
CA ALA A 177 0.67 11.90 -20.01
C ALA A 177 1.94 11.50 -20.77
N SER A 178 2.85 12.46 -20.94
CA SER A 178 4.16 12.21 -21.55
C SER A 178 5.09 11.37 -20.67
N ASP A 179 4.79 11.23 -19.39
CA ASP A 179 5.62 10.52 -18.42
C ASP A 179 4.93 9.24 -17.94
N ALA A 180 5.66 8.13 -17.91
CA ALA A 180 5.20 6.92 -17.22
C ALA A 180 5.44 7.04 -15.69
N PRO A 181 4.76 6.22 -14.86
CA PRO A 181 5.03 6.15 -13.43
C PRO A 181 6.52 5.95 -13.08
N ALA A 182 7.24 5.13 -13.86
CA ALA A 182 8.67 4.89 -13.70
C ALA A 182 9.53 6.14 -13.98
N ASP A 183 9.15 6.96 -14.97
CA ASP A 183 9.84 8.21 -15.28
C ASP A 183 9.62 9.25 -14.17
N LEU A 184 8.44 9.21 -13.54
CA LEU A 184 8.14 10.03 -12.38
C LEU A 184 9.00 9.63 -11.17
N GLU A 185 9.14 8.32 -10.89
CA GLU A 185 10.04 7.81 -9.85
C GLU A 185 11.49 8.25 -10.07
N ALA A 186 11.99 8.12 -11.29
CA ALA A 186 13.36 8.52 -11.63
C ALA A 186 13.60 10.03 -11.42
N ARG A 187 12.63 10.87 -11.78
CA ARG A 187 12.71 12.32 -11.56
C ARG A 187 12.66 12.69 -10.09
N VAL A 188 11.81 12.03 -9.31
CA VAL A 188 11.74 12.23 -7.86
C VAL A 188 13.06 11.81 -7.22
N ALA A 189 13.61 10.65 -7.56
CA ALA A 189 14.91 10.19 -7.08
C ALA A 189 16.06 11.16 -7.43
N ALA A 190 16.03 11.76 -8.64
CA ALA A 190 17.05 12.71 -9.07
C ALA A 190 16.95 14.09 -8.38
N GLN A 191 15.75 14.50 -7.96
CA GLN A 191 15.49 15.80 -7.32
C GLN A 191 15.58 15.75 -5.79
N LEU A 192 15.53 14.55 -5.20
CA LEU A 192 15.64 14.35 -3.77
C LEU A 192 17.06 14.67 -3.29
N VAL A 193 17.16 15.69 -2.44
CA VAL A 193 18.40 16.01 -1.73
C VAL A 193 18.40 15.20 -0.43
N PRO A 194 19.44 14.37 -0.17
CA PRO A 194 19.53 13.56 1.03
C PRO A 194 19.26 14.40 2.30
N GLY A 195 18.29 13.98 3.11
CA GLY A 195 17.97 14.59 4.41
C GLY A 195 17.00 15.78 4.40
N ARG A 196 16.53 16.26 3.24
CA ARG A 196 15.60 17.41 3.19
C ARG A 196 14.13 17.02 3.35
N ASN A 197 13.74 15.83 2.87
CA ASN A 197 12.42 15.23 3.09
C ASN A 197 12.51 13.69 3.01
N SER A 198 12.96 13.06 4.09
CA SER A 198 13.13 11.61 4.21
C SER A 198 11.84 10.79 3.91
N ALA A 199 10.66 11.41 3.98
CA ALA A 199 9.41 10.70 3.73
C ALA A 199 9.19 10.30 2.26
N TYR A 200 9.73 11.05 1.29
CA TYR A 200 9.65 10.66 -0.12
C TYR A 200 10.71 9.63 -0.49
N ASP A 201 11.85 9.63 0.20
CA ASP A 201 12.84 8.54 0.12
C ASP A 201 12.21 7.22 0.61
N ASP A 202 11.51 7.28 1.74
CA ASP A 202 10.77 6.14 2.29
C ASP A 202 9.64 5.68 1.34
N LEU A 203 8.96 6.61 0.66
CA LEU A 203 7.95 6.29 -0.37
C LEU A 203 8.57 5.57 -1.57
N LEU A 204 9.73 6.01 -2.06
CA LEU A 204 10.43 5.33 -3.16
C LEU A 204 10.86 3.92 -2.75
N ALA A 205 11.43 3.76 -1.55
CA ALA A 205 11.76 2.45 -1.01
C ALA A 205 10.53 1.54 -0.88
N TRP A 206 9.41 2.10 -0.41
CA TRP A 206 8.13 1.40 -0.34
C TRP A 206 7.62 0.96 -1.72
N ARG A 207 7.74 1.81 -2.75
CA ARG A 207 7.37 1.45 -4.13
C ARG A 207 8.27 0.37 -4.71
N VAL A 208 9.57 0.39 -4.40
CA VAL A 208 10.49 -0.69 -4.77
C VAL A 208 10.10 -2.00 -4.10
N LYS A 209 9.75 -1.98 -2.80
CA LYS A 209 9.20 -3.15 -2.10
C LYS A 209 7.92 -3.64 -2.75
N LEU A 210 6.96 -2.74 -3.03
CA LEU A 210 5.71 -3.07 -3.71
C LEU A 210 6.00 -3.74 -5.06
N ALA A 211 6.86 -3.15 -5.89
CA ALA A 211 7.26 -3.73 -7.17
C ALA A 211 7.89 -5.11 -6.96
N ALA A 212 8.90 -5.26 -6.09
CA ALA A 212 9.58 -6.53 -5.81
C ALA A 212 8.61 -7.62 -5.34
N LEU A 213 7.64 -7.25 -4.51
CA LEU A 213 6.65 -8.15 -3.96
C LEU A 213 5.55 -8.50 -4.99
N HIS A 214 5.24 -7.61 -5.93
CA HIS A 214 4.41 -7.85 -7.12
C HIS A 214 5.17 -8.49 -8.31
N LEU A 215 6.50 -8.66 -8.25
CA LEU A 215 7.39 -8.99 -9.39
C LEU A 215 7.61 -10.49 -9.69
N LEU A 216 6.81 -11.42 -9.17
CA LEU A 216 6.71 -12.76 -9.77
C LEU A 216 5.59 -12.85 -10.81
N ASP A 217 5.18 -11.72 -11.37
CA ASP A 217 4.45 -11.65 -12.64
C ASP A 217 5.42 -11.42 -13.82
N ARG A 218 6.26 -12.42 -14.10
CA ARG A 218 6.90 -12.59 -15.41
C ARG A 218 6.89 -14.05 -15.82
N SER A 219 6.24 -14.28 -16.95
CA SER A 219 6.43 -15.43 -17.83
C SER A 219 7.91 -15.66 -18.14
N ALA A 220 8.26 -16.94 -18.33
CA ALA A 220 9.51 -17.50 -18.87
C ALA A 220 10.68 -17.78 -17.90
N GLU A 221 10.87 -19.10 -17.73
CA GLU A 221 12.14 -19.84 -17.69
C GLU A 221 13.09 -19.67 -16.49
N THR A 222 13.12 -20.76 -15.72
CA THR A 222 14.09 -21.13 -14.67
C THR A 222 13.81 -20.51 -13.30
N PRO A 223 13.12 -21.25 -12.39
CA PRO A 223 13.27 -20.93 -10.98
C PRO A 223 14.75 -21.14 -10.62
N PRO A 224 15.42 -20.23 -9.88
CA PRO A 224 16.53 -20.68 -9.08
C PRO A 224 15.97 -21.77 -8.16
N GLU A 225 16.65 -22.91 -8.06
CA GLU A 225 16.38 -23.91 -7.03
C GLU A 225 16.52 -23.24 -5.66
N ALA A 226 15.49 -22.56 -5.19
CA ALA A 226 15.29 -22.29 -3.79
C ALA A 226 14.91 -23.64 -3.20
N MET A 227 15.93 -24.36 -2.75
CA MET A 227 15.77 -25.58 -1.97
C MET A 227 14.72 -25.32 -0.88
N LEU A 228 13.62 -26.07 -0.97
CA LEU A 228 12.76 -26.36 0.16
C LEU A 228 13.64 -26.73 1.38
N GLY A 229 13.45 -26.05 2.50
CA GLY A 229 13.98 -26.46 3.80
C GLY A 229 15.25 -25.77 4.28
N SER A 230 15.29 -24.44 4.34
CA SER A 230 16.42 -23.74 4.98
C SER A 230 16.28 -23.53 6.50
N ASP A 231 15.10 -23.80 7.10
CA ASP A 231 14.96 -23.86 8.57
C ASP A 231 13.80 -24.80 9.01
N PRO A 232 14.08 -26.06 9.36
CA PRO A 232 13.07 -27.05 9.76
C PRO A 232 12.25 -26.63 10.98
N ALA A 233 12.79 -25.79 11.87
CA ALA A 233 12.06 -25.34 13.06
C ALA A 233 11.00 -24.29 12.70
N ARG A 234 11.32 -23.39 11.77
CA ARG A 234 10.45 -22.29 11.35
C ARG A 234 9.36 -22.75 10.39
N ASP A 235 9.69 -23.63 9.44
CA ASP A 235 8.72 -24.18 8.49
C ASP A 235 7.69 -25.09 9.19
N ASN A 236 8.12 -25.83 10.22
CA ASN A 236 7.24 -26.64 11.05
C ASN A 236 6.30 -25.76 11.90
N TYR A 237 6.79 -24.62 12.40
CA TYR A 237 5.94 -23.67 13.14
C TYR A 237 4.83 -23.07 12.27
N LEU A 238 5.16 -22.64 11.05
CA LEU A 238 4.17 -22.15 10.07
C LEU A 238 3.11 -23.21 9.75
N TYR A 239 3.54 -24.46 9.57
CA TYR A 239 2.63 -25.57 9.31
C TYR A 239 1.70 -25.87 10.49
N GLN A 240 2.23 -25.83 11.72
CA GLN A 240 1.44 -26.01 12.95
C GLN A 240 0.42 -24.87 13.14
N ILE A 241 0.82 -23.64 12.87
CA ILE A 241 -0.09 -22.49 12.90
C ILE A 241 -1.20 -22.68 11.86
N TRP A 242 -0.84 -23.07 10.63
CA TRP A 242 -1.82 -23.33 9.59
C TRP A 242 -2.82 -24.41 10.02
N LEU A 243 -2.35 -25.55 10.54
CA LEU A 243 -3.19 -26.63 11.03
C LEU A 243 -4.13 -26.16 12.14
N PHE A 244 -3.64 -25.32 13.05
CA PHE A 244 -4.45 -24.76 14.14
C PHE A 244 -5.60 -23.90 13.61
N TYR A 245 -5.33 -22.98 12.68
CA TYR A 245 -6.39 -22.17 12.10
C TYR A 245 -7.36 -22.96 11.22
N GLU A 246 -6.87 -23.96 10.49
CA GLU A 246 -7.70 -24.82 9.65
C GLU A 246 -8.70 -25.61 10.52
N LEU A 247 -8.23 -26.15 11.65
CA LEU A 247 -9.08 -26.81 12.64
C LEU A 247 -10.09 -25.85 13.26
N ALA A 248 -9.68 -24.62 13.60
CA ALA A 248 -10.57 -23.60 14.13
C ALA A 248 -11.70 -23.28 13.13
N ASP A 249 -11.34 -23.10 11.86
CA ASP A 249 -12.32 -22.77 10.81
C ASP A 249 -13.27 -23.95 10.53
N PHE A 250 -12.75 -25.18 10.50
CA PHE A 250 -13.58 -26.38 10.38
C PHE A 250 -14.59 -26.50 11.52
N LEU A 251 -14.15 -26.32 12.77
CA LEU A 251 -15.00 -26.38 13.96
C LEU A 251 -16.02 -25.24 14.01
N GLN A 252 -15.64 -24.05 13.52
CA GLN A 252 -16.54 -22.90 13.41
C GLN A 252 -17.65 -23.17 12.39
N HIS A 253 -17.31 -23.69 11.20
CA HIS A 253 -18.29 -24.04 10.17
C HIS A 253 -19.22 -25.18 10.61
N ALA A 254 -18.71 -26.12 11.41
CA ALA A 254 -19.52 -27.18 12.01
C ALA A 254 -20.42 -26.71 13.17
N GLY A 255 -20.32 -25.44 13.61
CA GLY A 255 -21.06 -24.91 14.76
C GLY A 255 -20.64 -25.53 16.10
N GLN A 256 -19.44 -26.10 16.14
CA GLN A 256 -18.90 -26.87 17.26
C GLN A 256 -17.88 -26.10 18.09
N LEU A 257 -17.47 -24.92 17.61
CA LEU A 257 -16.58 -24.01 18.33
C LEU A 257 -17.34 -23.28 19.44
N ASP A 258 -16.89 -23.41 20.69
CA ASP A 258 -17.47 -22.73 21.85
C ASP A 258 -16.78 -21.39 22.11
N ASP A 259 -15.44 -21.37 22.10
CA ASP A 259 -14.64 -20.17 22.37
C ASP A 259 -13.31 -20.22 21.62
N TRP A 260 -12.80 -19.04 21.25
CA TRP A 260 -11.54 -18.92 20.55
C TRP A 260 -10.76 -17.67 20.96
N ASN A 261 -9.62 -17.91 21.62
CA ASN A 261 -8.62 -16.90 21.90
C ASN A 261 -7.46 -17.02 20.91
N VAL A 262 -7.54 -16.22 19.84
CA VAL A 262 -6.53 -16.15 18.79
C VAL A 262 -5.16 -15.76 19.35
N GLY A 263 -5.09 -14.74 20.22
CA GLY A 263 -3.83 -14.22 20.76
C GLY A 263 -3.02 -15.29 21.51
N GLN A 264 -3.70 -16.15 22.27
CA GLN A 264 -3.08 -17.26 23.00
C GLN A 264 -3.02 -18.57 22.20
N MET A 265 -3.56 -18.61 20.98
CA MET A 265 -3.76 -19.84 20.19
C MET A 265 -4.43 -20.95 21.01
N VAL A 266 -5.52 -20.59 21.68
CA VAL A 266 -6.36 -21.52 22.45
C VAL A 266 -7.75 -21.52 21.84
N LEU A 267 -8.26 -22.71 21.53
CA LEU A 267 -9.66 -22.89 21.13
C LEU A 267 -10.33 -23.96 21.99
N THR A 268 -11.60 -23.75 22.26
CA THR A 268 -12.46 -24.67 23.00
C THR A 268 -13.61 -25.09 22.10
N PHE A 269 -13.85 -26.39 21.97
CA PHE A 269 -14.84 -26.93 21.04
C PHE A 269 -15.54 -28.14 21.63
N ARG A 270 -16.72 -28.44 21.10
CA ARG A 270 -17.48 -29.64 21.42
C ARG A 270 -17.31 -30.68 20.32
N TRP A 271 -17.00 -31.91 20.72
CA TRP A 271 -16.84 -33.02 19.80
C TRP A 271 -17.44 -34.30 20.38
N GLY A 272 -18.12 -35.08 19.55
CA GLY A 272 -18.82 -36.30 19.94
C GLY A 272 -20.13 -36.50 19.17
N GLN A 273 -20.77 -37.65 19.35
CA GLN A 273 -22.10 -37.90 18.79
C GLN A 273 -23.16 -37.19 19.63
N SER A 274 -24.27 -36.77 19.02
CA SER A 274 -25.38 -36.12 19.71
C SER A 274 -25.84 -36.95 20.93
N GLY A 275 -25.72 -36.35 22.12
CA GLY A 275 -25.97 -37.01 23.41
C GLY A 275 -24.71 -37.43 24.20
N SER A 276 -23.53 -37.29 23.60
CA SER A 276 -22.21 -37.61 24.20
C SER A 276 -21.15 -36.54 23.92
N GLU A 277 -21.56 -35.33 23.53
CA GLU A 277 -20.64 -34.24 23.24
C GLU A 277 -19.78 -33.91 24.47
N GLN A 278 -18.46 -34.01 24.30
CA GLN A 278 -17.51 -33.56 25.30
C GLN A 278 -16.84 -32.27 24.84
N ARG A 279 -16.43 -31.46 25.82
CA ARG A 279 -15.71 -30.22 25.58
C ARG A 279 -14.21 -30.48 25.60
N TYR A 280 -13.53 -30.07 24.54
CA TYR A 280 -12.10 -30.20 24.35
C TYR A 280 -11.46 -28.82 24.28
N ARG A 281 -10.22 -28.72 24.76
CA ARG A 281 -9.37 -27.54 24.65
C ARG A 281 -8.16 -27.90 23.80
N LEU A 282 -7.97 -27.20 22.69
CA LEU A 282 -6.76 -27.26 21.88
C LEU A 282 -5.96 -25.99 22.14
N GLN A 283 -4.68 -26.15 22.47
CA GLN A 283 -3.74 -25.06 22.67
C GLN A 283 -2.50 -25.34 21.84
N HIS A 284 -2.09 -24.37 21.03
CA HIS A 284 -0.75 -24.40 20.43
C HIS A 284 0.25 -24.01 21.51
N ASP A 285 1.17 -24.93 21.83
CA ASP A 285 2.20 -24.73 22.85
C ASP A 285 3.57 -24.91 22.21
N GLN A 286 4.38 -23.85 22.24
CA GLN A 286 5.73 -23.82 21.69
C GLN A 286 6.77 -24.39 22.67
N GLU A 287 6.42 -24.58 23.95
CA GLU A 287 7.33 -25.12 24.97
C GLU A 287 7.45 -26.65 24.92
N ILE A 288 6.58 -27.32 24.17
CA ILE A 288 6.63 -28.76 23.98
C ILE A 288 7.70 -29.08 22.94
N ALA A 289 8.93 -29.29 23.41
CA ALA A 289 10.02 -29.84 22.61
C ALA A 289 9.54 -31.13 21.91
N SER A 290 9.86 -31.22 20.62
CA SER A 290 9.51 -32.27 19.66
C SER A 290 9.26 -33.64 20.32
N HIS A 291 7.99 -33.99 20.56
CA HIS A 291 7.63 -35.34 21.04
C HIS A 291 7.99 -36.44 20.03
N TRP A 292 8.39 -36.06 18.81
CA TRP A 292 8.85 -36.96 17.75
C TRP A 292 10.12 -37.74 18.09
N GLU A 293 10.91 -37.32 19.09
CA GLU A 293 12.05 -38.12 19.58
C GLU A 293 11.63 -39.26 20.53
N ARG A 294 10.36 -39.30 20.95
CA ARG A 294 9.79 -40.31 21.85
C ARG A 294 8.48 -40.92 21.32
N ALA A 295 8.20 -40.79 20.03
CA ALA A 295 7.15 -41.58 19.40
C ALA A 295 7.66 -43.04 19.28
N PRO A 296 6.91 -44.05 19.74
CA PRO A 296 7.29 -45.47 19.62
C PRO A 296 7.36 -45.95 18.17
#